data_AF-A0A9E5N546-F1
#
_entry.id   AF-A0A9E5N546-F1
#
_cell.length_a   1.000
_cell.length_b   1.000
_cell.length_c   1.000
_cell.angle_alpha   90.00
_cell.angle_beta   90.00
_cell.angle_gamma   90.00
#
_symmetry.space_group_name_H-M   'P 1'
#
loop_
_entity.id
_entity.type
_entity.pdbx_description
1 polymer ?
#
loop_
_entity_poly.entity_id
_entity_poly.type
_entity_poly.pdbx_seq_one_letter_code
_entity_poly.pdbx_strand_id
1 'polypeptide(L)'
;MREKNIFRIVPVCLLILGLQWQFVRAENYYGMANDYLQYGAGARSLAMGGAYVGLADEASAPYWNPAGLTQIDEYQFLSMYAPFFEQTSYNFFSYVNPLGRLGKLAISDVFLYSGGYEEVDKDGNILGRNESIFNNTIIISYAN
;
A
#
# COMPACT_ATOMS: atom_id res chain seq x y z
N MET A 1 20.80 -46.44 10.19
CA MET A 1 19.65 -45.64 9.70
C MET A 1 19.72 -44.14 10.07
N ARG A 2 20.82 -43.60 10.62
CA ARG A 2 20.89 -42.22 11.17
C ARG A 2 21.33 -41.14 10.15
N GLU A 3 22.00 -41.50 9.06
CA GLU A 3 22.61 -40.53 8.14
C GLU A 3 21.65 -39.93 7.09
N LYS A 4 20.58 -40.65 6.72
CA LYS A 4 19.59 -40.16 5.74
C LYS A 4 18.78 -38.95 6.24
N ASN A 5 18.71 -38.75 7.56
CA ASN A 5 17.96 -37.63 8.16
C ASN A 5 18.78 -36.34 8.14
N ILE A 6 20.10 -36.41 8.32
CA ILE A 6 21.00 -35.26 8.28
C ILE A 6 20.97 -34.59 6.90
N PHE A 7 20.98 -35.38 5.82
CA PHE A 7 20.96 -34.86 4.46
C PHE A 7 19.63 -34.15 4.09
N ARG A 8 18.55 -34.43 4.82
CA ARG A 8 17.25 -33.73 4.67
C ARG A 8 17.15 -32.47 5.53
N ILE A 9 17.80 -32.46 6.69
CA ILE A 9 17.74 -31.35 7.66
C ILE A 9 18.68 -30.21 7.25
N VAL A 10 19.87 -30.52 6.74
CA VAL A 10 20.87 -29.52 6.29
C VAL A 10 20.33 -28.53 5.24
N PRO A 11 19.65 -28.95 4.15
CA PRO A 11 19.10 -27.99 3.19
C PRO A 11 17.97 -27.14 3.78
N VAL A 12 17.15 -27.69 4.68
CA VAL A 12 16.09 -26.94 5.37
C VAL A 12 16.70 -25.90 6.32
N CYS A 13 17.74 -26.25 7.07
CA CYS A 13 18.47 -25.31 7.91
C CYS A 13 19.19 -24.23 7.09
N LEU A 14 19.76 -24.56 5.92
CA LEU A 14 20.36 -23.59 5.01
C LEU A 14 19.32 -22.63 4.41
N LEU A 15 18.11 -23.12 4.12
CA LEU A 15 16.99 -22.31 3.64
C LEU A 15 16.49 -21.35 4.74
N ILE A 16 16.38 -21.84 5.98
CA ILE A 16 16.00 -21.03 7.15
C ILE A 16 17.09 -19.98 7.46
N LEU A 17 18.38 -20.34 7.41
CA LEU A 17 19.50 -19.42 7.64
C LEU A 17 19.64 -18.39 6.51
N GLY A 18 19.39 -18.78 5.25
CA GLY A 18 19.38 -17.86 4.11
C GLY A 18 18.23 -16.84 4.16
N LEU A 19 17.08 -17.23 4.72
CA LEU A 19 15.95 -16.33 4.98
C LEU A 19 16.25 -15.26 6.04
N GLN A 20 17.19 -15.50 6.96
CA GLN A 20 17.59 -14.52 7.98
C GLN A 20 18.45 -13.36 7.42
N TRP A 21 18.89 -13.44 6.16
CA TRP A 21 19.79 -12.43 5.56
C TRP A 21 19.09 -11.29 4.81
N GLN A 22 17.76 -11.21 4.89
CA GLN A 22 17.04 -10.03 4.45
C GLN A 22 17.30 -8.91 5.48
N PHE A 23 18.40 -8.17 5.31
CA PHE A 23 18.57 -6.88 5.95
C PHE A 23 17.42 -5.98 5.46
N VAL A 24 16.38 -5.84 6.27
CA VAL A 24 15.37 -4.79 6.10
C VAL A 24 16.12 -3.47 6.22
N ARG A 25 16.38 -2.82 5.09
CA ARG A 25 16.76 -1.41 5.11
C ARG A 25 15.50 -0.64 5.43
N ALA A 26 15.39 -0.18 6.67
CA ALA A 26 14.43 0.85 7.03
C ALA A 26 14.90 2.13 6.33
N GLU A 27 14.47 2.33 5.08
CA GLU A 27 14.58 3.64 4.44
C GLU A 27 13.56 4.54 5.14
N ASN A 28 14.06 5.52 5.91
CA ASN A 28 13.20 6.51 6.55
C ASN A 28 12.68 7.45 5.47
N TYR A 29 11.50 7.13 4.98
CA TYR A 29 10.82 7.86 3.91
C TYR A 29 9.96 9.02 4.44
N TYR A 30 9.96 9.26 5.76
CA TYR A 30 9.22 10.32 6.42
C TYR A 30 9.69 11.70 5.93
N GLY A 31 8.76 12.54 5.48
CA GLY A 31 9.04 13.90 5.00
C GLY A 31 9.42 14.00 3.52
N MET A 32 9.35 12.90 2.76
CA MET A 32 9.42 12.94 1.30
C MET A 32 8.10 13.45 0.71
N ALA A 33 8.15 14.05 -0.48
CA ALA A 33 6.94 14.40 -1.20
C ALA A 33 6.10 13.14 -1.46
N ASN A 34 4.80 13.22 -1.18
CA ASN A 34 3.85 12.12 -1.32
C ASN A 34 4.16 10.87 -0.47
N ASP A 35 4.80 11.03 0.70
CA ASP A 35 5.07 9.93 1.63
C ASP A 35 3.83 9.12 2.03
N TYR A 36 2.65 9.74 2.04
CA TYR A 36 1.35 9.09 2.26
C TYR A 36 1.02 7.96 1.28
N LEU A 37 1.66 7.93 0.10
CA LEU A 37 1.51 6.82 -0.84
C LEU A 37 2.18 5.52 -0.38
N GLN A 38 2.84 5.50 0.77
CA GLN A 38 3.42 4.28 1.32
C GLN A 38 2.47 3.52 2.24
N TYR A 39 1.36 4.13 2.66
CA TYR A 39 0.42 3.48 3.57
C TYR A 39 -0.27 2.24 2.99
N GLY A 40 -0.23 2.07 1.67
CA GLY A 40 -0.93 0.99 0.96
C GLY A 40 -2.37 1.38 0.61
N ALA A 41 -2.95 0.69 -0.39
CA ALA A 41 -4.33 0.94 -0.82
C ALA A 41 -5.13 -0.35 -1.03
N GLY A 42 -6.35 -0.38 -0.51
CA GLY A 42 -7.26 -1.53 -0.57
C GLY A 42 -7.31 -2.32 0.75
N ALA A 43 -8.51 -2.66 1.20
CA ALA A 43 -8.68 -3.36 2.47
C ALA A 43 -8.02 -4.75 2.47
N ARG A 44 -8.10 -5.47 1.34
CA ARG A 44 -7.52 -6.82 1.19
C ARG A 44 -6.00 -6.81 1.21
N SER A 45 -5.39 -5.93 0.43
CA SER A 45 -3.93 -5.77 0.37
C SER A 45 -3.35 -5.35 1.73
N LEU A 46 -4.03 -4.44 2.44
CA LEU A 46 -3.65 -4.01 3.78
C LEU A 46 -3.82 -5.12 4.83
N ALA A 47 -4.88 -5.92 4.75
CA ALA A 47 -5.06 -7.09 5.62
C ALA A 47 -3.95 -8.14 5.43
N MET A 48 -3.28 -8.16 4.28
CA MET A 48 -2.09 -8.98 4.01
C MET A 48 -0.77 -8.32 4.44
N GLY A 49 -0.82 -7.20 5.16
CA GLY A 49 0.37 -6.45 5.58
C GLY A 49 1.13 -5.80 4.43
N GLY A 50 0.45 -5.46 3.33
CA GLY A 50 1.06 -4.89 2.13
C GLY A 50 1.73 -5.90 1.19
N ALA A 51 1.68 -7.20 1.51
CA ALA A 51 2.23 -8.27 0.67
C ALA A 51 1.29 -8.60 -0.51
N TYR A 52 1.08 -7.63 -1.42
CA TYR A 52 0.04 -7.73 -2.47
C TYR A 52 0.56 -7.61 -3.91
N VAL A 53 1.81 -7.18 -4.13
CA VAL A 53 2.36 -6.87 -5.48
C VAL A 53 2.20 -8.01 -6.49
N GLY A 54 2.37 -9.27 -6.06
CA GLY A 54 2.23 -10.46 -6.91
C GLY A 54 0.79 -10.98 -7.06
N LEU A 55 -0.14 -10.48 -6.25
CA LEU A 55 -1.56 -10.86 -6.22
C LEU A 55 -2.47 -9.69 -6.60
N ALA A 56 -1.95 -8.66 -7.26
CA ALA A 56 -2.69 -7.47 -7.65
C ALA A 56 -3.71 -7.75 -8.76
N ASP A 57 -4.74 -8.53 -8.46
CA ASP A 57 -5.74 -9.10 -9.37
C ASP A 57 -7.12 -8.43 -9.24
N GLU A 58 -7.19 -7.28 -8.57
CA GLU A 58 -8.44 -6.53 -8.35
C GLU A 58 -8.26 -5.04 -8.62
N ALA A 59 -9.31 -4.22 -8.44
CA ALA A 59 -9.27 -2.77 -8.68
C ALA A 59 -8.19 -1.98 -7.90
N SER A 60 -7.52 -2.56 -6.90
CA SER A 60 -6.34 -1.96 -6.26
C SER A 60 -5.05 -2.12 -7.09
N ALA A 61 -5.07 -2.88 -8.19
CA ALA A 61 -3.92 -3.15 -9.05
C ALA A 61 -3.19 -1.91 -9.58
N PRO A 62 -3.84 -0.79 -9.96
CA PRO A 62 -3.13 0.41 -10.41
C PRO A 62 -2.17 0.96 -9.35
N TYR A 63 -2.49 0.77 -8.07
CA TYR A 63 -1.66 1.20 -6.95
C TYR A 63 -0.49 0.23 -6.69
N TRP A 64 -0.75 -1.08 -6.74
CA TRP A 64 0.26 -2.09 -6.37
C TRP A 64 1.11 -2.59 -7.52
N ASN A 65 0.47 -2.94 -8.64
CA ASN A 65 1.12 -3.49 -9.82
C ASN A 65 0.17 -3.40 -11.04
N PRO A 66 0.32 -2.37 -11.89
CA PRO A 66 -0.51 -2.19 -13.09
C PRO A 66 -0.51 -3.38 -14.06
N ALA A 67 0.54 -4.22 -14.08
CA ALA A 67 0.55 -5.41 -14.93
C ALA A 67 -0.52 -6.43 -14.52
N GLY A 68 -0.94 -6.41 -13.25
CA GLY A 68 -2.02 -7.24 -12.73
C GLY A 68 -3.40 -6.93 -13.33
N LEU A 69 -3.58 -5.75 -13.92
CA LEU A 69 -4.80 -5.39 -14.66
C LEU A 69 -5.14 -6.41 -15.76
N THR A 70 -4.14 -7.05 -16.36
CA THR A 70 -4.34 -8.09 -17.39
C THR A 70 -5.20 -9.27 -16.92
N GLN A 71 -5.31 -9.49 -15.61
CA GLN A 71 -6.09 -10.56 -15.00
C GLN A 71 -7.55 -10.17 -14.71
N ILE A 72 -7.92 -8.89 -14.90
CA ILE A 72 -9.24 -8.36 -14.55
C ILE A 72 -10.15 -8.33 -15.79
N ASP A 73 -11.09 -9.26 -15.87
CA ASP A 73 -12.00 -9.39 -17.01
C ASP A 73 -13.36 -8.73 -16.85
N GLU A 74 -13.68 -8.26 -15.65
CA GLU A 74 -14.95 -7.61 -15.31
C GLU A 74 -14.76 -6.16 -14.88
N TYR A 75 -15.83 -5.37 -14.92
CA TYR A 75 -15.81 -4.03 -14.35
C TYR A 75 -15.65 -4.13 -12.84
N GLN A 76 -14.61 -3.51 -12.30
CA GLN A 76 -14.36 -3.53 -10.87
C GLN A 76 -14.31 -2.13 -10.29
N PHE A 77 -14.82 -2.04 -9.07
CA PHE A 77 -14.85 -0.84 -8.28
C PHE A 77 -14.35 -1.16 -6.88
N LEU A 78 -13.46 -0.33 -6.35
CA LEU A 78 -12.97 -0.46 -4.99
C LEU A 78 -12.95 0.90 -4.30
N SER A 79 -13.43 0.92 -3.05
CA SER A 79 -13.35 2.07 -2.17
C SER A 79 -12.83 1.64 -0.81
N MET A 80 -12.03 2.48 -0.19
CA MET A 80 -11.44 2.27 1.12
C MET A 80 -11.48 3.57 1.91
N TYR A 81 -11.91 3.46 3.16
CA TYR A 81 -11.85 4.52 4.15
C TYR A 81 -11.07 4.02 5.36
N ALA A 82 -9.96 4.68 5.69
CA ALA A 82 -9.11 4.35 6.84
C ALA A 82 -9.02 5.57 7.78
N PRO A 83 -9.66 5.50 8.97
CA PRO A 83 -9.51 6.54 9.97
C PRO A 83 -8.16 6.37 10.67
N PHE A 84 -7.35 7.42 10.65
CA PHE A 84 -6.12 7.53 11.43
C PHE A 84 -6.37 8.38 12.69
N PHE A 85 -5.34 8.48 13.53
CA PHE A 85 -5.40 9.31 14.73
C PHE A 85 -5.50 10.79 14.37
N GLU A 86 -5.88 11.59 15.36
CA GLU A 86 -5.78 13.05 15.26
C GLU A 86 -6.59 13.59 14.06
N GLN A 87 -7.86 13.18 13.90
CA GLN A 87 -8.72 13.66 12.79
C GLN A 87 -8.11 13.46 11.39
N THR A 88 -7.19 12.52 11.23
CA THR A 88 -6.59 12.18 9.94
C THR A 88 -7.40 11.06 9.28
N SER A 89 -7.63 11.15 7.99
CA SER A 89 -8.25 10.09 7.20
C SER A 89 -7.45 9.82 5.94
N TYR A 90 -7.28 8.54 5.63
CA TYR A 90 -6.64 8.07 4.43
C TYR A 90 -7.63 7.25 3.62
N ASN A 91 -7.78 7.58 2.36
CA ASN A 91 -8.82 7.00 1.55
C ASN A 91 -8.31 6.67 0.16
N PHE A 92 -8.94 5.67 -0.43
CA PHE A 92 -8.62 5.21 -1.76
C PHE A 92 -9.88 4.87 -2.52
N PHE A 93 -9.90 5.26 -3.78
CA PHE A 93 -10.94 4.96 -4.74
C PHE A 93 -10.30 4.41 -6.00
N SER A 94 -10.89 3.40 -6.62
CA SER A 94 -10.40 2.89 -7.89
C SER A 94 -11.50 2.27 -8.73
N TYR A 95 -11.37 2.43 -10.04
CA TYR A 95 -12.23 1.86 -11.04
C TYR A 95 -11.41 1.26 -12.18
N VAL A 96 -11.75 0.03 -12.56
CA VAL A 96 -11.14 -0.70 -13.68
C VAL A 96 -12.19 -0.98 -14.74
N ASN A 97 -11.86 -0.66 -15.99
CA ASN A 97 -12.69 -0.84 -17.17
C ASN A 97 -12.01 -1.78 -18.18
N PRO A 98 -12.53 -3.00 -18.36
CA PRO A 98 -12.10 -3.90 -19.43
C PRO A 98 -12.58 -3.42 -20.81
N LEU A 99 -11.65 -3.08 -21.69
CA LEU A 99 -11.93 -2.61 -23.06
C LEU A 99 -11.91 -3.76 -24.09
N GLY A 100 -12.15 -5.00 -23.64
CA GLY A 100 -12.11 -6.20 -24.47
C GLY A 100 -10.72 -6.43 -25.09
N ARG A 101 -10.64 -6.45 -26.43
CA ARG A 101 -9.39 -6.70 -27.18
C ARG A 101 -8.38 -5.55 -27.13
N LEU A 102 -8.80 -4.38 -26.63
CA LEU A 102 -7.93 -3.21 -26.50
C LEU A 102 -7.17 -3.19 -25.18
N GLY A 103 -7.32 -4.20 -24.31
CA GLY A 103 -6.72 -4.23 -22.98
C GLY A 103 -7.67 -3.69 -21.90
N LYS A 104 -7.11 -3.22 -20.80
CA LYS A 104 -7.80 -2.76 -19.59
C LYS A 104 -7.29 -1.38 -19.20
N LEU A 105 -8.21 -0.47 -18.87
CA LEU A 105 -7.91 0.87 -18.39
C LEU A 105 -8.34 0.98 -16.93
N ALA A 106 -7.56 1.68 -16.11
CA ALA A 106 -7.89 1.91 -14.73
C ALA A 106 -7.56 3.34 -14.30
N ILE A 107 -8.38 3.86 -13.39
CA ILE A 107 -8.20 5.17 -12.76
C ILE A 107 -8.40 4.98 -11.26
N SER A 108 -7.48 5.51 -10.48
CA SER A 108 -7.52 5.48 -9.03
C SER A 108 -7.21 6.84 -8.44
N ASP A 109 -7.73 7.09 -7.25
CA ASP A 109 -7.52 8.30 -6.49
C ASP A 109 -7.16 7.96 -5.04
N VAL A 110 -6.09 8.56 -4.54
CA VAL A 110 -5.61 8.43 -3.17
C VAL A 110 -5.69 9.79 -2.52
N PHE A 111 -6.44 9.89 -1.42
CA PHE A 111 -6.67 11.15 -0.72
C PHE A 111 -6.37 11.02 0.77
N LEU A 112 -5.54 11.93 1.26
CA LEU A 112 -5.21 12.09 2.67
C LEU A 112 -5.74 13.44 3.13
N TYR A 113 -6.50 13.43 4.22
CA TYR A 113 -6.93 14.63 4.92
C TYR A 113 -6.42 14.55 6.36
N SER A 114 -5.78 15.61 6.85
CA SER A 114 -5.34 15.77 8.23
C SER A 114 -5.96 17.04 8.79
N GLY A 115 -6.78 16.91 9.84
CA GLY A 115 -7.31 18.07 10.55
C GLY A 115 -6.20 18.90 11.18
N GLY A 116 -6.40 20.21 11.29
CA GLY A 116 -5.46 21.09 11.99
C GLY A 116 -5.46 20.85 13.50
N TYR A 117 -4.27 20.86 14.12
CA TYR A 117 -4.07 20.66 15.56
C TYR A 117 -3.82 21.95 16.31
N GLU A 118 -4.13 21.94 17.60
CA GLU A 118 -3.72 23.01 18.51
C GLU A 118 -2.22 22.91 18.76
N GLU A 119 -1.51 24.01 18.48
CA GLU A 119 -0.09 24.13 18.77
C GLU A 119 0.06 24.66 20.21
N VAL A 120 0.82 23.95 21.03
CA VAL A 120 1.06 24.30 22.44
C VAL A 120 2.55 24.45 22.70
N ASP A 121 2.91 25.43 23.54
CA ASP A 121 4.28 25.56 24.02
C ASP A 121 4.62 24.46 25.05
N LYS A 122 5.89 24.33 25.42
CA LYS A 122 6.38 23.41 26.47
C LYS A 122 5.71 23.64 27.82
N ASP A 123 5.23 24.86 28.07
CA ASP A 123 4.50 25.24 29.27
C ASP A 123 2.97 24.98 29.16
N GLY A 124 2.50 24.42 28.04
CA GLY A 124 1.10 24.07 27.81
C GLY A 124 0.20 25.23 27.36
N ASN A 125 0.77 26.40 27.09
CA ASN A 125 0.02 27.55 26.58
C ASN A 125 -0.31 27.35 25.10
N ILE A 126 -1.55 27.62 24.69
CA ILE A 126 -2.01 27.50 23.30
C ILE A 126 -1.42 28.66 22.47
N LEU A 127 -0.63 28.32 21.45
CA LEU A 127 0.00 29.25 20.52
C LEU A 127 -0.87 29.52 19.28
N GLY A 128 -1.77 28.60 18.96
CA GLY A 128 -2.68 28.73 17.82
C GLY A 128 -3.19 27.38 17.33
N ARG A 129 -3.79 27.36 16.13
CA ARG A 129 -4.19 26.15 15.43
C ARG A 129 -3.52 26.11 14.07
N ASN A 130 -2.91 24.97 13.73
CA ASN A 130 -2.33 24.75 12.40
C ASN A 130 -3.44 24.59 11.34
N GLU A 131 -3.09 24.88 10.09
CA GLU A 131 -3.94 24.64 8.94
C GLU A 131 -4.17 23.15 8.72
N SER A 132 -5.32 22.81 8.14
CA SER A 132 -5.61 21.43 7.75
C SER A 132 -4.82 21.06 6.49
N ILE A 133 -4.29 19.84 6.44
CA ILE A 133 -3.52 19.36 5.30
C ILE A 133 -4.44 18.50 4.41
N PHE A 134 -4.39 18.76 3.11
CA PHE A 134 -5.07 17.95 2.10
C PHE A 134 -4.07 17.55 1.02
N ASN A 135 -3.91 16.24 0.81
CA ASN A 135 -3.08 15.67 -0.25
C ASN A 135 -3.91 14.73 -1.13
N ASN A 136 -3.66 14.78 -2.44
CA ASN A 136 -4.36 13.99 -3.44
C ASN A 136 -3.39 13.48 -4.50
N THR A 137 -3.57 12.22 -4.93
CA THR A 137 -2.86 11.62 -6.07
C THR A 137 -3.81 10.82 -6.92
N ILE A 138 -3.85 11.15 -8.21
CA ILE A 138 -4.56 10.38 -9.23
C ILE A 138 -3.58 9.45 -9.95
N ILE A 139 -3.95 8.18 -10.05
CA ILE A 139 -3.18 7.14 -10.76
C ILE A 139 -4.00 6.71 -11.98
N ILE A 140 -3.38 6.71 -13.15
CA ILE A 140 -3.98 6.20 -14.38
C ILE A 140 -3.09 5.07 -14.89
N SER A 141 -3.71 3.95 -15.27
CA SER A 141 -2.98 2.75 -15.67
C SER A 141 -3.67 2.03 -16.81
N TYR A 142 -2.87 1.36 -17.63
CA TYR A 142 -3.34 0.58 -18.76
C TYR A 142 -2.49 -0.68 -18.90
N ALA A 143 -3.13 -1.81 -19.24
CA ALA A 143 -2.44 -3.06 -19.54
C ALA A 143 -3.19 -3.86 -20.61
N ASN A 144 -2.47 -4.64 -21.42
CA ASN A 144 -3.02 -5.50 -22.48
C ASN A 144 -2.25 -6.81 -22.54
#